data_AF-A0A7S4UMW3-F1
#
_entry.id   AF-A0A7S4UMW3-F1
#
_cell.length_a   1.000
_cell.length_b   1.000
_cell.length_c   1.000
_cell.angle_alpha   90.00
_cell.angle_beta   90.00
_cell.angle_gamma   90.00
#
_symmetry.space_group_name_H-M   'P 1'
#
loop_
_entity.id
_entity.type
_entity.pdbx_description
1 polymer ?
#
loop_
_entity_poly.entity_id
_entity_poly.type
_entity_poly.pdbx_seq_one_letter_code
_entity_poly.pdbx_strand_id
1 'polypeptide(L)'
;MAQAPGCFKTLRWSRTGGCREMKAFTSASKKGVQPFNDSEEEVVRNLVWIGPYHVVCCVVEIYGPLQIVFAALALLAAAFVVIELWREEVDTFRLVVGVVFIAVCIYLTWLCKSIYLLRAFRKEIDNYDALNKQLKGQMGTLEAQNKAYDIRNREQERLIGQLNDRVSDLTEIEGLLDTLNHECKGNVDMARLTLQRLERNIKLDTLNSAFLFFNRVDRNRDGKLGGRDVVEFVDSLAFLWRYLPHVDPDRVKSSIKEQGSLTMDQVRVLVDGLMPELGSGG
;
A
#
# COMPACT_ATOMS: atom_id res chain seq x y z
N MET A 1 -64.52 -16.58 -29.41
CA MET A 1 -63.61 -15.84 -28.50
C MET A 1 -62.63 -16.85 -27.92
N ALA A 2 -61.40 -16.86 -28.42
CA ALA A 2 -60.37 -17.86 -28.09
C ALA A 2 -59.34 -17.25 -27.13
N GLN A 3 -59.14 -17.91 -25.98
CA GLN A 3 -58.09 -17.59 -25.01
C GLN A 3 -56.80 -18.29 -25.40
N ALA A 4 -55.72 -17.52 -25.52
CA ALA A 4 -54.37 -18.01 -25.71
C ALA A 4 -53.73 -18.41 -24.37
N PRO A 5 -53.04 -19.55 -24.26
CA PRO A 5 -52.28 -19.90 -23.06
C PRO A 5 -50.92 -19.20 -23.05
N GLY A 6 -50.64 -18.49 -21.95
CA GLY A 6 -49.36 -17.84 -21.69
C GLY A 6 -48.25 -18.85 -21.43
N CYS A 7 -47.19 -18.77 -22.23
CA CYS A 7 -45.98 -19.58 -22.13
C CYS A 7 -45.07 -18.99 -21.03
N PHE A 8 -45.09 -19.59 -19.84
CA PHE A 8 -44.15 -19.28 -18.76
C PHE A 8 -42.80 -19.96 -19.06
N LYS A 9 -41.83 -19.21 -19.57
CA LYS A 9 -40.44 -19.65 -19.70
C LYS A 9 -39.77 -19.61 -18.31
N THR A 10 -39.49 -20.79 -17.76
CA THR A 10 -38.61 -21.00 -16.62
C THR A 10 -37.17 -20.63 -17.01
N LEU A 11 -36.68 -19.50 -16.50
CA LEU A 11 -35.27 -19.12 -16.57
C LEU A 11 -34.47 -19.98 -15.58
N ARG A 12 -33.95 -21.11 -16.09
CA ARG A 12 -32.97 -21.94 -15.41
C ARG A 12 -31.63 -21.21 -15.43
N TRP A 13 -31.27 -20.58 -14.32
CA TRP A 13 -29.93 -20.01 -14.12
C TRP A 13 -28.91 -21.16 -14.10
N SER A 14 -28.07 -21.22 -15.14
CA SER A 14 -26.98 -22.18 -15.25
C SER A 14 -25.83 -21.78 -14.31
N ARG A 15 -25.63 -22.57 -13.25
CA ARG A 15 -24.62 -22.41 -12.19
C ARG A 15 -23.18 -22.75 -12.65
N THR A 16 -22.78 -22.34 -13.85
CA THR A 16 -21.46 -22.72 -14.44
C THR A 16 -20.60 -21.55 -14.95
N GLY A 17 -21.01 -20.28 -14.73
CA GLY A 17 -20.28 -19.11 -15.21
C GLY A 17 -19.16 -18.56 -14.31
N GLY A 18 -19.00 -19.05 -13.07
CA GLY A 18 -18.22 -18.34 -12.04
C GLY A 18 -16.72 -18.63 -11.95
N CYS A 19 -16.15 -19.52 -12.77
CA CYS A 19 -14.79 -20.04 -12.53
C CYS A 19 -13.72 -19.63 -13.57
N ARG A 20 -14.06 -18.81 -14.57
CA ARG A 20 -13.08 -18.33 -15.56
C ARG A 20 -12.55 -16.91 -15.32
N GLU A 21 -13.25 -16.05 -14.59
CA GLU A 21 -12.77 -14.67 -14.37
C GLU A 21 -11.83 -14.52 -13.16
N MET A 22 -11.89 -15.40 -12.16
CA MET A 22 -10.93 -15.38 -11.04
C MET A 22 -9.50 -15.80 -11.40
N LYS A 23 -9.31 -16.48 -12.56
CA LYS A 23 -7.96 -16.79 -13.06
C LYS A 23 -7.27 -15.60 -13.72
N ALA A 24 -8.01 -14.58 -14.15
CA ALA A 24 -7.42 -13.38 -14.74
C ALA A 24 -6.86 -12.41 -13.69
N PHE A 25 -7.49 -12.32 -12.52
CA PHE A 25 -7.00 -11.45 -11.42
C PHE A 25 -5.78 -12.02 -10.70
N THR A 26 -5.66 -13.35 -10.59
CA THR A 26 -4.47 -14.01 -10.01
C THR A 26 -3.26 -14.03 -10.95
N SER A 27 -3.44 -13.84 -12.26
CA SER A 27 -2.31 -13.65 -13.20
C SER A 27 -1.78 -12.22 -13.27
N ALA A 28 -2.56 -11.21 -12.87
CA ALA A 28 -2.12 -9.82 -12.85
C ALA A 28 -1.26 -9.49 -11.61
N SER A 29 -1.55 -10.11 -10.47
CA SER A 29 -0.78 -9.93 -9.22
C SER A 29 0.57 -10.67 -9.22
N LYS A 30 0.79 -11.60 -10.17
CA LYS A 30 2.07 -12.29 -10.39
C LYS A 30 2.99 -11.61 -11.40
N LYS A 31 2.67 -10.39 -11.88
CA LYS A 31 3.69 -9.51 -12.43
C LYS A 31 4.49 -8.94 -11.26
N GLY A 32 5.32 -9.81 -10.67
CA GLY A 32 6.37 -9.39 -9.75
C GLY A 32 7.10 -8.23 -10.39
N VAL A 33 7.37 -7.21 -9.57
CA VAL A 33 8.30 -6.12 -9.86
C VAL A 33 9.42 -6.69 -10.71
N GLN A 34 9.44 -6.32 -12.00
CA GLN A 34 10.53 -6.76 -12.86
C GLN A 34 11.81 -6.25 -12.17
N PRO A 35 12.76 -7.14 -11.83
CA PRO A 35 14.04 -6.67 -11.32
C PRO A 35 14.59 -5.68 -12.35
N PHE A 36 15.20 -4.61 -11.84
CA PHE A 36 15.77 -3.52 -12.62
C PHE A 36 16.35 -4.05 -13.93
N ASN A 37 15.86 -3.50 -15.04
CA ASN A 37 16.24 -3.86 -16.39
C ASN A 37 17.78 -3.97 -16.45
N ASP A 38 18.32 -5.18 -16.68
CA ASP A 38 19.76 -5.46 -16.81
C ASP A 38 20.45 -4.58 -17.88
N SER A 39 19.66 -3.89 -18.70
CA SER A 39 20.12 -2.89 -19.67
C SER A 39 20.83 -1.68 -19.04
N GLU A 40 20.59 -1.31 -17.77
CA GLU A 40 21.35 -0.23 -17.12
C GLU A 40 22.72 -0.71 -16.62
N GLU A 41 22.85 -1.97 -16.22
CA GLU A 41 24.12 -2.53 -15.75
C GLU A 41 25.14 -2.67 -16.90
N GLU A 42 24.66 -2.93 -18.13
CA GLU A 42 25.49 -2.96 -19.34
C GLU A 42 26.02 -1.56 -19.73
N VAL A 43 25.25 -0.50 -19.49
CA VAL A 43 25.69 0.89 -19.73
C VAL A 43 26.73 1.32 -18.70
N VAL A 44 26.57 0.93 -17.42
CA VAL A 44 27.57 1.25 -16.39
C VAL A 44 28.87 0.47 -16.60
N ARG A 45 28.81 -0.82 -17.02
CA ARG A 45 30.02 -1.58 -17.39
C ARG A 45 30.73 -1.01 -18.61
N ASN A 46 30.00 -0.44 -19.58
CA ASN A 46 30.58 0.22 -20.75
C ASN A 46 31.10 1.65 -20.47
N LEU A 47 30.64 2.34 -19.42
CA LEU A 47 31.16 3.66 -19.06
C LEU A 47 32.47 3.64 -18.26
N VAL A 48 32.78 2.55 -17.55
CA VAL A 48 33.95 2.50 -16.64
C VAL A 48 35.20 1.92 -17.31
N TRP A 49 35.10 1.40 -18.54
CA TRP A 49 36.26 0.89 -19.27
C TRP A 49 36.69 1.83 -20.39
N ILE A 50 37.22 3.01 -20.00
CA ILE A 50 38.09 3.78 -20.89
C ILE A 50 39.38 2.96 -21.06
N GLY A 51 39.37 2.09 -22.06
CA GLY A 51 40.50 1.22 -22.39
C GLY A 51 41.78 2.01 -22.70
N PRO A 52 42.95 1.36 -22.60
CA PRO A 52 44.28 1.98 -22.69
C PRO A 52 44.59 2.71 -24.01
N TYR A 53 43.76 2.53 -25.04
CA TYR A 53 43.99 3.12 -26.37
C TYR A 53 43.59 4.60 -26.49
N HIS A 54 42.67 5.12 -25.65
CA HIS A 54 42.32 6.55 -25.67
C HIS A 54 43.14 7.42 -24.72
N VAL A 55 43.92 6.80 -23.83
CA VAL A 55 44.80 7.53 -22.91
C VAL A 55 45.93 8.22 -23.66
N VAL A 56 46.41 7.65 -24.79
CA VAL A 56 47.55 8.20 -25.53
C VAL A 56 47.25 9.56 -26.19
N CYS A 57 46.03 9.79 -26.70
CA CYS A 57 45.65 11.09 -27.27
C CYS A 57 45.44 12.17 -26.19
N CYS A 58 44.84 11.81 -25.04
CA CYS A 58 44.68 12.74 -23.93
C CYS A 58 46.01 13.02 -23.19
N VAL A 59 46.98 12.10 -23.28
CA VAL A 59 48.34 12.33 -22.77
C VAL A 59 49.07 13.41 -23.59
N VAL A 60 48.77 13.61 -24.87
CA VAL A 60 49.42 14.72 -25.61
C VAL A 60 48.80 16.07 -25.26
N GLU A 61 47.49 16.12 -25.03
CA GLU A 61 46.74 17.36 -24.82
C GLU A 61 46.92 17.95 -23.40
N ILE A 62 47.18 17.10 -22.39
CA ILE A 62 47.30 17.55 -20.99
C ILE A 62 48.77 17.68 -20.54
N TYR A 63 49.71 17.03 -21.23
CA TYR A 63 51.14 17.07 -20.90
C TYR A 63 51.89 18.19 -21.64
N GLY A 64 51.18 18.94 -22.50
CA GLY A 64 51.70 19.63 -23.67
C GLY A 64 52.77 20.71 -23.48
N PRO A 65 52.76 21.58 -22.44
CA PRO A 65 53.76 22.65 -22.39
C PRO A 65 54.94 22.33 -21.46
N LEU A 66 54.68 21.98 -20.20
CA LEU A 66 55.75 21.93 -19.19
C LEU A 66 56.70 20.74 -19.38
N GLN A 67 56.18 19.55 -19.73
CA GLN A 67 57.03 18.39 -20.00
C GLN A 67 57.78 18.53 -21.31
N ILE A 68 57.16 19.14 -22.33
CA ILE A 68 57.85 19.45 -23.59
C ILE A 68 58.98 20.45 -23.32
N VAL A 69 58.77 21.44 -22.45
CA VAL A 69 59.81 22.39 -22.02
C VAL A 69 60.95 21.66 -21.29
N PHE A 70 60.67 20.80 -20.31
CA PHE A 70 61.74 20.06 -19.61
C PHE A 70 62.46 19.04 -20.50
N ALA A 71 61.74 18.38 -21.41
CA ALA A 71 62.34 17.47 -22.38
C ALA A 71 63.23 18.25 -23.39
N ALA A 72 62.76 19.41 -23.87
CA ALA A 72 63.55 20.28 -24.75
C ALA A 72 64.81 20.82 -24.03
N LEU A 73 64.68 21.24 -22.76
CA LEU A 73 65.82 21.67 -21.94
C LEU A 73 66.81 20.51 -21.69
N ALA A 74 66.32 19.30 -21.44
CA ALA A 74 67.17 18.12 -21.26
C ALA A 74 67.91 17.75 -22.56
N LEU A 75 67.24 17.82 -23.72
CA LEU A 75 67.87 17.60 -25.03
C LEU A 75 68.93 18.65 -25.35
N LEU A 76 68.64 19.91 -25.04
CA LEU A 76 69.57 21.02 -25.25
C LEU A 76 70.79 20.91 -24.33
N ALA A 77 70.60 20.51 -23.07
CA ALA A 77 71.69 20.20 -22.15
C ALA A 77 72.52 18.98 -22.61
N ALA A 78 71.86 17.94 -23.12
CA ALA A 78 72.55 16.77 -23.67
C ALA A 78 73.41 17.14 -24.89
N ALA A 79 72.89 18.00 -25.78
CA ALA A 79 73.66 18.52 -26.91
C ALA A 79 74.90 19.30 -26.46
N PHE A 80 74.78 20.15 -25.43
CA PHE A 80 75.95 20.84 -24.85
C PHE A 80 76.97 19.88 -24.25
N VAL A 81 76.55 18.83 -23.55
CA VAL A 81 77.46 17.81 -23.01
C VAL A 81 78.19 17.06 -24.15
N VAL A 82 77.50 16.74 -25.24
CA VAL A 82 78.12 16.11 -26.41
C VAL A 82 79.13 17.05 -27.08
N ILE A 83 78.79 18.33 -27.25
CA ILE A 83 79.72 19.31 -27.83
C ILE A 83 80.99 19.44 -26.96
N GLU A 84 80.85 19.50 -25.64
CA GLU A 84 81.99 19.62 -24.73
C GLU A 84 82.87 18.35 -24.72
N LEU A 85 82.27 17.17 -24.94
CA LEU A 85 83.02 15.91 -25.09
C LEU A 85 83.88 15.84 -26.36
N TRP A 86 83.58 16.64 -27.38
CA TRP A 86 84.34 16.68 -28.65
C TRP A 86 85.52 17.66 -28.60
N ARG A 87 85.66 18.41 -27.50
CA ARG A 87 86.71 19.40 -27.33
C ARG A 87 87.98 18.74 -26.78
N GLU A 88 89.15 19.12 -27.31
CA GLU A 88 90.46 18.57 -26.89
C GLU A 88 90.79 18.85 -25.42
N GLU A 89 90.34 19.97 -24.87
CA GLU A 89 90.45 20.32 -23.45
C GLU A 89 89.07 20.23 -22.79
N VAL A 90 88.83 19.14 -22.06
CA VAL A 90 87.54 18.89 -21.39
C VAL A 90 87.52 19.58 -20.02
N ASP A 91 86.64 20.56 -19.85
CA ASP A 91 86.36 21.18 -18.55
C ASP A 91 85.41 20.28 -17.73
N THR A 92 85.99 19.48 -16.83
CA THR A 92 85.26 18.48 -16.02
C THR A 92 84.12 19.08 -15.20
N PHE A 93 84.26 20.33 -14.76
CA PHE A 93 83.22 21.02 -14.00
C PHE A 93 81.95 21.21 -14.83
N ARG A 94 82.09 21.66 -16.08
CA ARG A 94 80.96 21.86 -17.00
C ARG A 94 80.25 20.56 -17.33
N LEU A 95 81.00 19.47 -17.51
CA LEU A 95 80.45 18.15 -17.77
C LEU A 95 79.61 17.64 -16.59
N VAL A 96 80.11 17.78 -15.35
CA VAL A 96 79.37 17.38 -14.14
C VAL A 96 78.08 18.20 -13.99
N VAL A 97 78.15 19.52 -14.16
CA VAL A 97 76.96 20.39 -14.10
C VAL A 97 75.92 20.00 -15.15
N GLY A 98 76.36 19.70 -16.38
CA GLY A 98 75.48 19.23 -17.46
C GLY A 98 74.77 17.92 -17.13
N VAL A 99 75.49 16.92 -16.60
CA VAL A 99 74.92 15.62 -16.21
C VAL A 99 73.92 15.79 -15.05
N VAL A 100 74.26 16.59 -14.03
CA VAL A 100 73.35 16.86 -12.90
C VAL A 100 72.09 17.58 -13.38
N PHE A 101 72.21 18.54 -14.30
CA PHE A 101 71.07 19.25 -14.87
C PHE A 101 70.12 18.29 -15.61
N ILE A 102 70.65 17.38 -16.43
CA ILE A 102 69.84 16.35 -17.12
C ILE A 102 69.10 15.47 -16.10
N ALA A 103 69.77 15.02 -15.04
CA ALA A 103 69.17 14.22 -13.98
C ALA A 103 68.01 14.96 -13.28
N VAL A 104 68.18 16.26 -12.99
CA VAL A 104 67.13 17.12 -12.41
C VAL A 104 65.94 17.26 -13.37
N CYS A 105 66.16 17.44 -14.67
CA CYS A 105 65.07 17.52 -15.65
C CYS A 105 64.25 16.22 -15.72
N ILE A 106 64.93 15.06 -15.69
CA ILE A 106 64.26 13.75 -15.65
C ILE A 106 63.43 13.61 -14.36
N TYR A 107 64.00 13.99 -13.22
CA TYR A 107 63.31 13.93 -11.93
C TYR A 107 62.08 14.84 -11.87
N LEU A 108 62.18 16.09 -12.36
CA LEU A 108 61.05 17.02 -12.44
C LEU A 108 59.93 16.49 -13.35
N THR A 109 60.30 15.87 -14.48
CA THR A 109 59.32 15.23 -15.39
C THR A 109 58.54 14.13 -14.67
N TRP A 110 59.23 13.34 -13.84
CA TRP A 110 58.61 12.31 -13.01
C TRP A 110 57.70 12.90 -11.92
N LEU A 111 58.12 13.94 -11.21
CA LEU A 111 57.29 14.63 -10.21
C LEU A 111 56.02 15.22 -10.82
N CYS A 112 56.10 15.83 -12.00
CA CYS A 112 54.93 16.35 -12.70
C CYS A 112 53.91 15.25 -13.00
N LYS A 113 54.38 14.04 -13.36
CA LYS A 113 53.50 12.87 -13.58
C LYS A 113 52.78 12.46 -12.30
N SER A 114 53.48 12.43 -11.16
CA SER A 114 52.91 12.05 -9.87
C SER A 114 51.86 13.06 -9.37
N ILE A 115 52.10 14.36 -9.52
CA ILE A 115 51.13 15.41 -9.13
C ILE A 115 49.85 15.30 -9.96
N TYR A 116 49.97 14.98 -11.25
CA TYR A 116 48.80 14.78 -12.11
C TYR A 116 47.97 13.57 -11.69
N LEU A 117 48.63 12.44 -11.42
CA LEU A 117 47.96 11.24 -10.94
C LEU A 117 47.15 11.53 -9.66
N LEU A 118 47.72 12.31 -8.73
CA LEU A 118 47.02 12.76 -7.53
C LEU A 118 45.80 13.65 -7.83
N ARG A 119 45.88 14.54 -8.84
CA ARG A 119 44.74 15.36 -9.27
C ARG A 119 43.64 14.51 -9.93
N ALA A 120 44.01 13.54 -10.76
CA ALA A 120 43.07 12.61 -11.36
C ALA A 120 42.34 11.80 -10.27
N PHE A 121 43.08 11.28 -9.29
CA PHE A 121 42.47 10.57 -8.16
C PHE A 121 41.54 11.47 -7.33
N ARG A 122 41.90 12.73 -7.09
CA ARG A 122 40.99 13.67 -6.39
C ARG A 122 39.68 13.86 -7.14
N LYS A 123 39.75 14.09 -8.45
CA LYS A 123 38.55 14.24 -9.29
C LYS A 123 37.68 12.98 -9.28
N GLU A 124 38.31 11.81 -9.28
CA GLU A 124 37.59 10.54 -9.23
C GLU A 124 36.92 10.33 -7.87
N ILE A 125 37.60 10.69 -6.77
CA ILE A 125 37.00 10.68 -5.42
C ILE A 125 35.79 11.62 -5.34
N ASP A 126 35.89 12.84 -5.88
CA ASP A 126 34.78 13.80 -5.91
C ASP A 126 33.58 13.25 -6.71
N ASN A 127 33.84 12.56 -7.84
CA ASN A 127 32.81 11.88 -8.62
C ASN A 127 32.15 10.75 -7.83
N TYR A 128 32.92 9.92 -7.13
CA TYR A 128 32.38 8.85 -6.28
C TYR A 128 31.54 9.40 -5.13
N ASP A 129 31.95 10.51 -4.52
CA ASP A 129 31.18 11.17 -3.46
C ASP A 129 29.86 11.74 -3.99
N ALA A 130 29.86 12.32 -5.20
CA ALA A 130 28.65 12.78 -5.86
C ALA A 130 27.69 11.60 -6.16
N LEU A 131 28.22 10.50 -6.69
CA LEU A 131 27.43 9.29 -6.98
C LEU A 131 26.86 8.68 -5.70
N ASN A 132 27.66 8.59 -4.63
CA ASN A 132 27.21 8.11 -3.33
C ASN A 132 26.10 8.98 -2.75
N LYS A 133 26.16 10.30 -2.91
CA LYS A 133 25.07 11.21 -2.50
C LYS A 133 23.81 10.97 -3.31
N GLN A 134 23.90 10.77 -4.63
CA GLN A 134 22.75 10.45 -5.47
C GLN A 134 22.13 9.11 -5.09
N LEU A 135 22.96 8.08 -4.89
CA LEU A 135 22.50 6.74 -4.50
C LEU A 135 21.82 6.76 -3.13
N LYS A 136 22.36 7.50 -2.16
CA LYS A 136 21.69 7.71 -0.86
C LYS A 136 20.35 8.40 -1.01
N GLY A 137 20.24 9.39 -1.90
CA GLY A 137 18.98 10.05 -2.23
C GLY A 137 17.95 9.07 -2.81
N GLN A 138 18.37 8.25 -3.78
CA GLN A 138 17.51 7.24 -4.40
C GLN A 138 17.11 6.11 -3.44
N MET A 139 18.02 5.66 -2.56
CA MET A 139 17.68 4.69 -1.52
C MET A 139 16.64 5.26 -0.55
N GLY A 140 16.74 6.55 -0.18
CA GLY A 140 15.75 7.21 0.68
C GLY A 140 14.36 7.29 0.03
N THR A 141 14.27 7.57 -1.27
CA THR A 141 12.99 7.60 -1.97
C THR A 141 12.38 6.19 -2.11
N LEU A 142 13.20 5.17 -2.39
CA LEU A 142 12.76 3.77 -2.41
C LEU A 142 12.27 3.30 -1.04
N GLU A 143 12.96 3.65 0.04
CA GLU A 143 12.52 3.31 1.40
C GLU A 143 11.15 3.94 1.72
N ALA A 144 10.94 5.20 1.34
CA ALA A 144 9.67 5.89 1.52
C ALA A 144 8.54 5.22 0.71
N GLN A 145 8.82 4.80 -0.54
CA GLN A 145 7.86 4.08 -1.36
C GLN A 145 7.51 2.71 -0.78
N ASN A 146 8.50 1.95 -0.31
CA ASN A 146 8.25 0.65 0.33
C ASN A 146 7.35 0.79 1.57
N LYS A 147 7.61 1.78 2.43
CA LYS A 147 6.74 2.06 3.59
C LYS A 147 5.30 2.38 3.16
N ALA A 148 5.11 3.14 2.07
CA ALA A 148 3.78 3.45 1.56
C ALA A 148 3.06 2.21 1.00
N TYR A 149 3.77 1.32 0.32
CA TYR A 149 3.23 0.04 -0.17
C TYR A 149 2.85 -0.89 0.99
N ASP A 150 3.67 -0.98 2.03
CA ASP A 150 3.36 -1.79 3.21
C ASP A 150 2.05 -1.34 3.90
N ILE A 151 1.83 -0.03 4.00
CA ILE A 151 0.59 0.51 4.56
C ILE A 151 -0.62 0.12 3.69
N ARG A 152 -0.52 0.27 2.37
CA ARG A 152 -1.60 -0.10 1.44
C ARG A 152 -1.88 -1.61 1.46
N ASN A 153 -0.84 -2.44 1.55
CA ASN A 153 -1.00 -3.89 1.63
C ASN A 153 -1.74 -4.28 2.91
N ARG A 154 -1.40 -3.69 4.06
CA ARG A 154 -2.14 -3.93 5.31
C ARG A 154 -3.61 -3.49 5.24
N GLU A 155 -3.89 -2.40 4.54
CA GLU A 155 -5.27 -1.94 4.32
C GLU A 155 -6.05 -2.92 3.44
N GLN A 156 -5.42 -3.40 2.36
CA GLN A 156 -6.02 -4.43 1.50
C GLN A 156 -6.25 -5.75 2.25
N GLU A 157 -5.32 -6.20 3.09
CA GLU A 157 -5.49 -7.39 3.93
C GLU A 157 -6.68 -7.23 4.89
N ARG A 158 -6.86 -6.04 5.50
CA ARG A 158 -8.05 -5.75 6.33
C ARG A 158 -9.35 -5.84 5.54
N LEU A 159 -9.39 -5.25 4.35
CA LEU A 159 -10.58 -5.27 3.50
C LEU A 159 -10.90 -6.69 3.02
N ILE A 160 -9.89 -7.48 2.67
CA ILE A 160 -10.04 -8.90 2.33
C ILE A 160 -10.58 -9.69 3.52
N GLY A 161 -10.10 -9.42 4.74
CA GLY A 161 -10.63 -10.01 5.97
C GLY A 161 -12.12 -9.70 6.15
N GLN A 162 -12.51 -8.42 6.07
CA GLN A 162 -13.91 -8.01 6.18
C GLN A 162 -14.81 -8.61 5.09
N LEU A 163 -14.29 -8.73 3.87
CA LEU A 163 -15.05 -9.35 2.78
C LEU A 163 -15.23 -10.84 3.03
N ASN A 164 -14.20 -11.52 3.55
CA ASN A 164 -14.26 -12.94 3.87
C ASN A 164 -15.25 -13.21 5.02
N ASP A 165 -15.28 -12.35 6.03
CA ASP A 165 -16.26 -12.43 7.13
C ASP A 165 -17.69 -12.31 6.58
N ARG A 166 -17.95 -11.32 5.70
CA ARG A 166 -19.27 -11.16 5.06
C ARG A 166 -19.65 -12.32 4.14
N VAL A 167 -18.69 -12.90 3.43
CA VAL A 167 -18.93 -14.10 2.62
C VAL A 167 -19.30 -15.27 3.54
N SER A 168 -18.64 -15.41 4.68
CA SER A 168 -18.98 -16.41 5.70
C SER A 168 -20.43 -16.23 6.19
N ASP A 169 -20.82 -15.01 6.57
CA ASP A 169 -22.19 -14.71 7.00
C ASP A 169 -23.23 -15.05 5.92
N LEU A 170 -22.94 -14.71 4.66
CA LEU A 170 -23.82 -15.04 3.53
C LEU A 170 -23.91 -16.55 3.29
N THR A 171 -22.82 -17.29 3.45
CA THR A 171 -22.85 -18.75 3.33
C THR A 171 -23.64 -19.42 4.45
N GLU A 172 -23.63 -18.86 5.67
CA GLU A 172 -24.47 -19.32 6.77
C GLU A 172 -25.95 -19.07 6.46
N ILE A 173 -26.30 -17.89 5.95
CA ILE A 173 -27.66 -17.56 5.52
C ILE A 173 -28.12 -18.46 4.36
N GLU A 174 -27.25 -18.76 3.38
CA GLU A 174 -27.55 -19.72 2.29
C GLU A 174 -27.84 -21.11 2.88
N GLY A 175 -27.08 -21.57 3.86
CA GLY A 175 -27.32 -22.84 4.55
C GLY A 175 -28.65 -22.88 5.31
N LEU A 176 -29.03 -21.78 5.98
CA LEU A 176 -30.32 -21.66 6.65
C LEU A 176 -31.49 -21.65 5.66
N LEU A 177 -31.34 -20.93 4.53
CA LEU A 177 -32.32 -20.91 3.45
C LEU A 177 -32.48 -22.29 2.80
N ASP A 178 -31.39 -23.02 2.59
CA ASP A 178 -31.43 -24.38 2.04
C ASP A 178 -32.14 -25.34 3.01
N THR A 179 -31.91 -25.20 4.32
CA THR A 179 -32.62 -25.98 5.35
C THR A 179 -34.12 -25.67 5.33
N LEU A 180 -34.49 -24.40 5.27
CA LEU A 180 -35.89 -23.96 5.23
C LEU A 180 -36.59 -24.40 3.93
N ASN A 181 -35.89 -24.34 2.79
CA ASN A 181 -36.36 -24.85 1.51
C ASN A 181 -36.59 -26.37 1.56
N HIS A 182 -35.69 -27.12 2.21
CA HIS A 182 -35.82 -28.56 2.40
C HIS A 182 -37.04 -28.92 3.28
N GLU A 183 -37.20 -28.23 4.41
CA GLU A 183 -38.34 -28.42 5.32
C GLU A 183 -39.68 -28.08 4.66
N CYS A 184 -39.71 -27.00 3.87
CA CYS A 184 -40.91 -26.57 3.17
C CYS A 184 -41.19 -27.38 1.89
N LYS A 185 -40.27 -28.26 1.45
CA LYS A 185 -40.35 -29.02 0.18
C LYS A 185 -40.66 -28.13 -1.04
N GLY A 186 -40.19 -26.88 -1.02
CA GLY A 186 -40.51 -25.88 -2.05
C GLY A 186 -41.96 -25.35 -2.04
N ASN A 187 -42.77 -25.65 -1.03
CA ASN A 187 -44.12 -25.11 -0.90
C ASN A 187 -44.08 -23.71 -0.25
N VAL A 188 -44.34 -22.69 -1.07
CA VAL A 188 -44.34 -21.27 -0.68
C VAL A 188 -45.39 -20.98 0.41
N ASP A 189 -46.52 -21.69 0.42
CA ASP A 189 -47.57 -21.47 1.41
C ASP A 189 -47.13 -21.93 2.81
N MET A 190 -46.40 -23.05 2.89
CA MET A 190 -45.83 -23.51 4.15
C MET A 190 -44.71 -22.59 4.64
N ALA A 191 -43.86 -22.10 3.75
CA ALA A 191 -42.85 -21.11 4.10
C ALA A 191 -43.50 -19.82 4.66
N ARG A 192 -44.57 -19.34 4.02
CA ARG A 192 -45.34 -18.18 4.48
C ARG A 192 -45.97 -18.43 5.85
N LEU A 193 -46.53 -19.61 6.09
CA LEU A 193 -47.18 -19.97 7.35
C LEU A 193 -46.15 -20.11 8.48
N THR A 194 -44.97 -20.66 8.20
CA THR A 194 -43.85 -20.75 9.14
C THR A 194 -43.29 -19.36 9.46
N LEU A 195 -43.12 -18.49 8.45
CA LEU A 195 -42.73 -17.09 8.66
C LEU A 195 -43.75 -16.33 9.50
N GLN A 196 -45.05 -16.49 9.25
CA GLN A 196 -46.10 -15.89 10.07
C GLN A 196 -46.08 -16.40 11.51
N ARG A 197 -45.80 -17.70 11.73
CA ARG A 197 -45.66 -18.26 13.07
C ARG A 197 -44.43 -17.70 13.79
N LEU A 198 -43.30 -17.60 13.10
CA LEU A 198 -42.08 -16.99 13.63
C LEU A 198 -42.29 -15.52 13.97
N GLU A 199 -42.90 -14.75 13.07
CA GLU A 199 -43.25 -13.35 13.32
C GLU A 199 -44.14 -13.21 14.55
N ARG A 200 -45.18 -14.03 14.66
CA ARG A 200 -46.06 -14.02 15.83
C ARG A 200 -45.31 -14.38 17.11
N ASN A 201 -44.43 -15.38 17.07
CA ASN A 201 -43.63 -15.77 18.24
C ASN A 201 -42.67 -14.66 18.65
N ILE A 202 -41.96 -14.04 17.70
CA ILE A 202 -41.06 -12.92 17.96
C ILE A 202 -41.84 -11.73 18.55
N LYS A 203 -43.04 -11.43 18.02
CA LYS A 203 -43.94 -10.41 18.58
C LYS A 203 -44.30 -10.72 20.03
N LEU A 204 -44.67 -11.96 20.30
CA LEU A 204 -45.08 -12.40 21.62
C LEU A 204 -43.90 -12.35 22.62
N ASP A 205 -42.71 -12.78 22.20
CA ASP A 205 -41.50 -12.75 23.04
C ASP A 205 -41.00 -11.32 23.28
N THR A 206 -41.07 -10.46 22.26
CA THR A 206 -40.72 -9.03 22.38
C THR A 206 -41.67 -8.31 23.32
N LEU A 207 -42.99 -8.54 23.15
CA LEU A 207 -43.99 -8.05 24.07
C LEU A 207 -43.71 -8.57 25.48
N ASN A 208 -43.60 -9.89 25.68
CA ASN A 208 -43.33 -10.47 27.00
C ASN A 208 -42.09 -9.88 27.67
N SER A 209 -41.01 -9.68 26.90
CA SER A 209 -39.79 -9.05 27.41
C SER A 209 -40.06 -7.60 27.83
N ALA A 210 -40.73 -6.80 26.98
CA ALA A 210 -41.10 -5.43 27.31
C ALA A 210 -42.02 -5.37 28.54
N PHE A 211 -42.99 -6.28 28.67
CA PHE A 211 -43.86 -6.43 29.84
C PHE A 211 -43.05 -6.74 31.11
N LEU A 212 -42.09 -7.66 31.03
CA LEU A 212 -41.22 -8.01 32.15
C LEU A 212 -40.34 -6.83 32.58
N PHE A 213 -39.77 -6.08 31.64
CA PHE A 213 -38.99 -4.89 31.95
C PHE A 213 -39.86 -3.78 32.53
N PHE A 214 -41.06 -3.57 32.00
CA PHE A 214 -42.01 -2.60 32.54
C PHE A 214 -42.34 -2.91 34.00
N ASN A 215 -42.73 -4.15 34.30
CA ASN A 215 -43.06 -4.58 35.66
C ASN A 215 -41.87 -4.52 36.63
N ARG A 216 -40.65 -4.67 36.11
CA ARG A 216 -39.42 -4.54 36.91
C ARG A 216 -39.13 -3.09 37.29
N VAL A 217 -39.42 -2.16 36.39
CA VAL A 217 -39.17 -0.73 36.58
C VAL A 217 -40.32 -0.06 37.36
N ASP A 218 -41.57 -0.53 37.21
CA ASP A 218 -42.72 -0.08 38.00
C ASP A 218 -42.65 -0.61 39.45
N ARG A 219 -41.82 0.04 40.27
CA ARG A 219 -41.62 -0.32 41.68
C ARG A 219 -42.88 -0.11 42.52
N ASN A 220 -43.72 0.85 42.13
CA ASN A 220 -44.91 1.23 42.88
C ASN A 220 -46.13 0.36 42.51
N ARG A 221 -46.06 -0.37 41.40
CA ARG A 221 -47.13 -1.21 40.85
C ARG A 221 -48.43 -0.42 40.61
N ASP A 222 -48.30 0.86 40.27
CA ASP A 222 -49.43 1.73 39.96
C ASP A 222 -49.80 1.67 38.46
N GLY A 223 -49.04 0.89 37.67
CA GLY A 223 -49.23 0.72 36.24
C GLY A 223 -48.76 1.92 35.42
N LYS A 224 -47.96 2.84 36.00
CA LYS A 224 -47.49 4.06 35.35
C LYS A 224 -46.01 4.29 35.64
N LEU A 225 -45.21 4.46 34.60
CA LEU A 225 -43.81 4.86 34.75
C LEU A 225 -43.70 6.39 34.76
N GLY A 226 -43.09 6.93 35.82
CA GLY A 226 -42.76 8.34 35.94
C GLY A 226 -41.47 8.71 35.19
N GLY A 227 -41.16 10.01 35.11
CA GLY A 227 -40.10 10.53 34.22
C GLY A 227 -38.69 9.92 34.39
N ARG A 228 -38.28 9.48 35.60
CA ARG A 228 -37.00 8.77 35.79
C ARG A 228 -37.08 7.31 35.37
N ASP A 229 -38.18 6.65 35.74
CA ASP A 229 -38.45 5.23 35.47
C ASP A 229 -38.57 4.98 33.96
N VAL A 230 -39.15 5.92 33.21
CA VAL A 230 -39.19 5.88 31.74
C VAL A 230 -37.79 5.76 31.13
N VAL A 231 -36.80 6.49 31.65
CA VAL A 231 -35.43 6.44 31.11
C VAL A 231 -34.82 5.06 31.34
N GLU A 232 -34.97 4.53 32.56
CA GLU A 232 -34.48 3.19 32.92
C GLU A 232 -35.17 2.09 32.09
N PHE A 233 -36.47 2.22 31.81
CA PHE A 233 -37.21 1.31 30.95
C PHE A 233 -36.70 1.34 29.50
N VAL A 234 -36.54 2.51 28.89
CA VAL A 234 -36.08 2.60 27.50
C VAL A 234 -34.62 2.15 27.35
N ASP A 235 -33.79 2.39 28.36
CA ASP A 235 -32.43 1.84 28.41
C ASP A 235 -32.43 0.32 28.59
N SER A 236 -33.38 -0.24 29.35
CA SER A 236 -33.55 -1.70 29.46
C SER A 236 -33.99 -2.33 28.14
N LEU A 237 -34.70 -1.58 27.28
CA LEU A 237 -35.03 -2.00 25.92
C LEU A 237 -33.86 -1.86 24.93
N ALA A 238 -32.67 -1.43 25.37
CA ALA A 238 -31.54 -1.17 24.47
C ALA A 238 -31.11 -2.37 23.61
N PHE A 239 -31.35 -3.59 24.09
CA PHE A 239 -31.06 -4.79 23.32
C PHE A 239 -31.98 -4.95 22.10
N LEU A 240 -33.23 -4.46 22.13
CA LEU A 240 -34.16 -4.53 21.01
C LEU A 240 -33.74 -3.60 19.88
N TRP A 241 -33.13 -2.45 20.19
CA TRP A 241 -32.69 -1.47 19.18
C TRP A 241 -31.62 -2.05 18.24
N ARG A 242 -30.84 -3.04 18.70
CA ARG A 242 -29.88 -3.76 17.84
C ARG A 242 -30.55 -4.48 16.68
N TYR A 243 -31.80 -4.90 16.85
CA TYR A 243 -32.58 -5.61 15.83
C TYR A 243 -33.47 -4.68 15.00
N LEU A 244 -33.57 -3.40 15.37
CA LEU A 244 -34.42 -2.39 14.72
C LEU A 244 -33.59 -1.15 14.34
N PRO A 245 -32.71 -1.26 13.32
CA PRO A 245 -31.75 -0.19 12.97
C PRO A 245 -32.41 1.11 12.49
N HIS A 246 -33.70 1.08 12.15
CA HIS A 246 -34.47 2.27 11.71
C HIS A 246 -35.12 3.03 12.86
N VAL A 247 -35.13 2.47 14.07
CA VAL A 247 -35.76 3.11 15.23
C VAL A 247 -34.68 3.87 15.99
N ASP A 248 -34.81 5.19 16.01
CA ASP A 248 -33.94 6.06 16.80
C ASP A 248 -34.39 6.03 18.28
N PRO A 249 -33.58 5.45 19.19
CA PRO A 249 -33.95 5.32 20.60
C PRO A 249 -34.14 6.68 21.28
N ASP A 250 -33.43 7.71 20.84
CA ASP A 250 -33.51 9.05 21.44
C ASP A 250 -34.83 9.76 21.07
N ARG A 251 -35.36 9.47 19.87
CA ARG A 251 -36.71 9.89 19.47
C ARG A 251 -37.78 9.20 20.30
N VAL A 252 -37.65 7.90 20.54
CA VAL A 252 -38.60 7.15 21.39
C VAL A 252 -38.58 7.69 22.83
N LYS A 253 -37.39 7.94 23.40
CA LYS A 253 -37.25 8.56 24.72
C LYS A 253 -37.92 9.92 24.80
N SER A 254 -37.72 10.77 23.79
CA SER A 254 -38.29 12.11 23.74
C SER A 254 -39.81 12.08 23.65
N SER A 255 -40.36 11.22 22.79
CA SER A 255 -41.82 11.06 22.63
C SER A 255 -42.50 10.59 23.91
N ILE A 256 -41.88 9.68 24.65
CA ILE A 256 -42.45 9.20 25.92
C ILE A 256 -42.34 10.27 27.03
N LYS A 257 -41.26 11.05 27.05
CA LYS A 257 -41.09 12.16 28.02
C LYS A 257 -42.15 13.25 27.82
N GLU A 258 -42.50 13.58 26.59
CA GLU A 258 -43.53 14.58 26.29
C GLU A 258 -44.93 14.18 26.82
N GLN A 259 -45.21 12.88 26.92
CA GLN A 259 -46.48 12.37 27.44
C GLN A 259 -46.57 12.34 28.98
N GLY A 260 -45.47 12.63 29.68
CA GLY A 260 -45.41 12.78 31.15
C GLY A 260 -45.45 11.48 31.95
N SER A 261 -46.16 10.46 31.48
CA SER A 261 -46.18 9.11 32.06
C SER A 261 -46.42 8.05 31.00
N LEU A 262 -45.76 6.89 31.12
CA LEU A 262 -45.98 5.74 30.23
C LEU A 262 -46.84 4.69 30.91
N THR A 263 -48.01 4.39 30.33
CA THR A 263 -48.88 3.29 30.79
C THR A 263 -48.57 2.00 30.05
N MET A 264 -49.01 0.87 30.60
CA MET A 264 -48.81 -0.43 29.96
C MET A 264 -49.49 -0.53 28.58
N ASP A 265 -50.67 0.07 28.42
CA ASP A 265 -51.36 0.10 27.12
C ASP A 265 -50.54 0.88 26.07
N GLN A 266 -49.87 1.96 26.49
CA GLN A 266 -48.98 2.71 25.61
C GLN A 266 -47.70 1.93 25.27
N VAL A 267 -47.18 1.11 26.19
CA VAL A 267 -46.08 0.18 25.88
C VAL A 267 -46.49 -0.82 24.80
N ARG A 268 -47.71 -1.36 24.89
CA ARG A 268 -48.22 -2.28 23.87
C ARG A 268 -48.30 -1.60 22.50
N VAL A 269 -48.87 -0.39 22.43
CA VAL A 269 -48.93 0.40 21.21
C VAL A 269 -47.54 0.73 20.67
N LEU A 270 -46.58 1.02 21.56
CA LEU A 270 -45.19 1.27 21.19
C LEU A 270 -44.56 0.02 20.58
N VAL A 271 -44.68 -1.14 21.23
CA VAL A 271 -44.12 -2.41 20.71
C VAL A 271 -44.80 -2.82 19.40
N ASP A 272 -46.12 -2.64 19.30
CA ASP A 272 -46.87 -2.90 18.06
C ASP A 272 -46.42 -1.96 16.93
N GLY A 273 -46.13 -0.68 17.22
CA GLY A 273 -45.61 0.29 16.25
C GLY A 273 -44.13 0.10 15.88
N LEU A 274 -43.35 -0.53 16.76
CA LEU A 274 -41.95 -0.89 16.52
C LEU A 274 -41.80 -2.11 15.61
N MET A 275 -42.83 -2.95 15.55
CA MET A 275 -42.92 -4.09 14.65
C MET A 275 -43.58 -3.62 13.35
N PRO A 276 -42.81 -3.34 12.27
CA PRO A 276 -43.42 -2.97 11.00
C PRO A 276 -44.40 -4.07 10.59
N GLU A 277 -45.65 -3.69 10.31
CA GLU A 277 -46.59 -4.59 9.65
C GLU A 277 -46.02 -4.88 8.26
N LEU A 278 -45.32 -6.02 8.13
CA LEU A 278 -44.76 -6.53 6.87
C LEU A 278 -45.84 -6.86 5.82
N GLY A 279 -47.08 -6.42 6.00
CA GLY A 279 -48.24 -6.75 5.17
C GLY A 279 -49.08 -5.57 4.67
N SER A 280 -48.75 -4.30 4.94
CA SER A 280 -49.57 -3.15 4.48
C SER A 280 -49.00 -2.41 3.26
N GLY A 281 -47.89 -2.90 2.68
CA GLY A 281 -47.40 -2.47 1.37
C GLY A 281 -47.93 -3.38 0.28
N GLY A 282 -49.18 -3.18 -0.13
CA GLY A 282 -49.71 -3.71 -1.40
C GLY A 282 -49.16 -2.95 -2.61
#